data_AF-A0A8B8EPT4-F1
#
_entry.id   AF-A0A8B8EPT4-F1
#
_cell.length_a   1.000
_cell.length_b   1.000
_cell.length_c   1.000
_cell.angle_alpha   90.00
_cell.angle_beta   90.00
_cell.angle_gamma   90.00
#
_symmetry.space_group_name_H-M   'P 1'
#
loop_
_entity.id
_entity.type
_entity.pdbx_description
1 polymer ?
#
loop_
_entity_poly.entity_id
_entity_poly.type
_entity_poly.pdbx_seq_one_letter_code
_entity_poly.pdbx_strand_id
1 'polypeptide(L)'
;MSDLTETVEIATLDKEMAEEKMKIYSGPRLASALKFGHPPAPSLHTEYGDLSVTVEVVDDVRDAIRHINKYSSSHTDSIVTKDDNVAEVFLKGVDSACVFHNTSARFADGYRFGLGAEVGISTCRIHARGPVGVEGLLTIKWILNGEGHIVEDFSKGKKEYVHRPLPLPEGAAEREEVEEVELKD
;
A
#
# COMPACT_ATOMS: atom_id res chain seq x y z
N MET A 1 -23.23 -21.79 -2.07
CA MET A 1 -22.72 -20.95 -3.18
C MET A 1 -23.93 -20.36 -3.86
N SER A 2 -24.44 -19.25 -3.31
CA SER A 2 -25.31 -18.37 -4.08
C SER A 2 -24.48 -17.78 -5.21
N ASP A 3 -25.06 -17.74 -6.40
CA ASP A 3 -24.42 -17.27 -7.61
C ASP A 3 -24.01 -15.80 -7.45
N LEU A 4 -22.70 -15.54 -7.27
CA LEU A 4 -22.14 -14.18 -7.14
C LEU A 4 -22.41 -13.32 -8.39
N THR A 5 -22.84 -13.93 -9.50
CA THR A 5 -23.29 -13.24 -10.71
C THR A 5 -24.74 -12.76 -10.66
N GLU A 6 -25.56 -13.22 -9.70
CA GLU A 6 -26.94 -12.75 -9.50
C GLU A 6 -27.09 -11.74 -8.35
N THR A 7 -25.99 -11.35 -7.69
CA THR A 7 -26.03 -10.35 -6.61
C THR A 7 -26.33 -8.97 -7.18
N VAL A 8 -27.44 -8.39 -6.73
CA VAL A 8 -27.95 -7.03 -6.95
C VAL A 8 -26.86 -5.94 -6.98
N GLU A 9 -25.74 -6.16 -6.31
CA GLU A 9 -24.60 -5.25 -6.19
C GLU A 9 -23.81 -5.07 -7.49
N ILE A 10 -23.52 -6.13 -8.27
CA ILE A 10 -22.77 -6.00 -9.53
C ILE A 10 -23.60 -5.26 -10.58
N ALA A 11 -24.90 -5.55 -10.66
CA ALA A 11 -25.80 -4.87 -11.57
C ALA A 11 -25.99 -3.38 -11.22
N THR A 12 -25.95 -3.05 -9.93
CA THR A 12 -25.99 -1.64 -9.47
C THR A 12 -24.70 -0.92 -9.86
N LEU A 13 -23.55 -1.54 -9.63
CA LEU A 13 -22.25 -0.97 -10.00
C LEU A 13 -22.12 -0.76 -11.51
N ASP A 14 -22.57 -1.73 -12.32
CA ASP A 14 -22.57 -1.63 -13.78
C ASP A 14 -23.41 -0.44 -14.26
N LYS A 15 -24.59 -0.23 -13.66
CA LYS A 15 -25.45 0.91 -13.96
C LYS A 15 -24.78 2.25 -13.60
N GLU A 16 -24.24 2.37 -12.40
CA GLU A 16 -23.56 3.60 -11.95
C GLU A 16 -22.35 3.92 -12.83
N MET A 17 -21.54 2.92 -13.16
CA MET A 17 -20.39 3.06 -14.07
C MET A 17 -20.82 3.48 -15.49
N ALA A 18 -21.96 2.96 -15.97
CA ALA A 18 -22.51 3.33 -17.27
C ALA A 18 -23.05 4.77 -17.30
N GLU A 19 -23.65 5.25 -16.21
CA GLU A 19 -24.11 6.65 -16.06
C GLU A 19 -22.92 7.63 -16.15
N GLU A 20 -21.78 7.27 -15.57
CA GLU A 20 -20.52 8.02 -15.65
C GLU A 20 -19.75 7.80 -16.98
N LYS A 21 -20.34 7.07 -17.94
CA LYS A 21 -19.76 6.76 -19.27
C LYS A 21 -18.42 6.03 -19.20
N MET A 22 -18.23 5.22 -18.16
CA MET A 22 -16.99 4.46 -17.97
C MET A 22 -16.97 3.24 -18.90
N LYS A 23 -15.81 2.97 -19.52
CA LYS A 23 -15.60 1.75 -20.30
C LYS A 23 -15.24 0.61 -19.35
N ILE A 24 -16.03 -0.45 -19.38
CA ILE A 24 -15.83 -1.60 -18.51
C ILE A 24 -15.18 -2.72 -19.33
N TYR A 25 -14.22 -3.42 -18.73
CA TYR A 25 -13.60 -4.62 -19.27
C TYR A 25 -13.76 -5.78 -18.30
N SER A 26 -13.92 -6.98 -18.82
CA SER A 26 -14.06 -8.20 -18.03
C SER A 26 -12.72 -8.90 -17.82
N GLY A 27 -12.43 -9.26 -16.57
CA GLY A 27 -11.39 -10.23 -16.25
C GLY A 27 -11.79 -11.66 -16.68
N PRO A 28 -10.81 -12.58 -16.82
CA PRO A 28 -11.06 -13.96 -17.22
C PRO A 28 -12.19 -14.69 -16.49
N ARG A 29 -12.33 -14.56 -15.16
CA ARG A 29 -13.39 -15.29 -14.43
C ARG A 29 -14.74 -14.65 -14.66
N LEU A 30 -14.82 -13.31 -14.64
CA LEU A 30 -16.05 -12.58 -14.97
C LEU A 30 -16.55 -12.91 -16.39
N ALA A 31 -15.65 -12.89 -17.38
CA ALA A 31 -15.98 -13.20 -18.77
C ALA A 31 -16.50 -14.63 -18.95
N SER A 32 -16.02 -15.57 -18.13
CA SER A 32 -16.48 -16.97 -18.14
C SER A 32 -17.82 -17.14 -17.43
N ALA A 33 -18.14 -16.29 -16.46
CA ALA A 33 -19.37 -16.35 -15.69
C ALA A 33 -20.57 -15.70 -16.40
N LEU A 34 -20.33 -14.74 -17.30
CA LEU A 34 -21.37 -14.02 -18.04
C LEU A 34 -21.55 -14.56 -19.46
N LYS A 35 -22.79 -14.85 -19.86
CA LYS A 35 -23.12 -15.20 -21.26
C LYS A 35 -23.04 -14.00 -22.22
N PHE A 36 -23.33 -12.81 -21.71
CA PHE A 36 -23.20 -11.53 -22.41
C PHE A 36 -22.61 -10.55 -21.41
N GLY A 37 -21.39 -10.08 -21.67
CA GLY A 37 -20.66 -9.20 -20.76
C GLY A 37 -19.78 -8.23 -21.51
N HIS A 38 -19.07 -7.39 -20.74
CA HIS A 38 -18.12 -6.41 -21.26
C HIS A 38 -16.94 -7.07 -21.97
N PRO A 39 -16.29 -6.40 -22.94
CA PRO A 39 -15.14 -6.95 -23.66
C PRO A 39 -14.04 -7.39 -22.69
N PRO A 40 -13.26 -8.44 -23.02
CA PRO A 40 -12.18 -8.89 -22.16
C PRO A 40 -11.11 -7.79 -22.00
N ALA A 41 -10.53 -7.69 -20.81
CA ALA A 41 -9.42 -6.78 -20.56
C ALA A 41 -8.20 -7.17 -21.43
N PRO A 42 -7.45 -6.19 -21.98
CA PRO A 42 -6.23 -6.48 -22.75
C PRO A 42 -5.18 -7.22 -21.92
N SER A 43 -5.06 -6.87 -20.65
CA SER A 43 -4.20 -7.49 -19.64
C SER A 43 -4.68 -7.10 -18.24
N LEU A 44 -4.43 -7.96 -17.25
CA LEU A 44 -4.64 -7.62 -15.84
C LEU A 44 -3.53 -6.70 -15.28
N HIS A 45 -2.52 -6.36 -16.07
CA HIS A 45 -1.45 -5.40 -15.74
C HIS A 45 -1.60 -4.04 -16.45
N THR A 46 -2.81 -3.70 -16.90
CA THR A 46 -3.04 -2.45 -17.65
C THR A 46 -3.49 -1.33 -16.73
N GLU A 47 -2.74 -0.23 -16.71
CA GLU A 47 -3.20 1.07 -16.24
C GLU A 47 -3.79 1.85 -17.42
N TYR A 48 -5.04 2.31 -17.29
CA TYR A 48 -5.75 2.95 -18.39
C TYR A 48 -5.51 4.47 -18.47
N GLY A 49 -5.43 5.14 -17.31
CA GLY A 49 -5.28 6.60 -17.24
C GLY A 49 -6.47 7.40 -17.81
N ASP A 50 -7.63 6.76 -18.02
CA ASP A 50 -8.86 7.37 -18.49
C ASP A 50 -10.09 6.76 -17.77
N LEU A 51 -11.31 7.09 -18.23
CA LEU A 51 -12.56 6.52 -17.70
C LEU A 51 -12.75 5.07 -18.17
N SER A 52 -11.84 4.18 -17.76
CA SER A 52 -11.89 2.75 -18.02
C SER A 52 -11.57 1.94 -16.76
N VAL A 53 -12.21 0.77 -16.60
CA VAL A 53 -11.91 -0.17 -15.51
C VAL A 53 -11.91 -1.60 -16.00
N THR A 54 -11.14 -2.47 -15.33
CA THR A 54 -11.34 -3.92 -15.40
C THR A 54 -12.05 -4.41 -14.14
N VAL A 55 -13.09 -5.22 -14.31
CA VAL A 55 -13.78 -5.92 -13.22
C VAL A 55 -13.46 -7.41 -13.30
N GLU A 56 -13.03 -7.99 -12.19
CA GLU A 56 -12.71 -9.41 -12.06
C GLU A 56 -13.40 -9.99 -10.82
N VAL A 57 -13.76 -11.27 -10.90
CA VAL A 57 -14.36 -12.01 -9.78
C VAL A 57 -13.28 -12.83 -9.07
N VAL A 58 -13.34 -12.86 -7.75
CA VAL A 58 -12.45 -13.65 -6.88
C VAL A 58 -13.28 -14.45 -5.88
N ASP A 59 -12.74 -15.57 -5.40
CA ASP A 59 -13.51 -16.50 -4.56
C ASP A 59 -13.60 -16.02 -3.10
N ASP A 60 -12.54 -15.41 -2.59
CA ASP A 60 -12.42 -14.92 -1.22
C ASP A 60 -11.34 -13.83 -1.08
N VAL A 61 -11.18 -13.28 0.14
CA VAL A 61 -10.17 -12.24 0.45
C VAL A 61 -8.74 -12.70 0.18
N ARG A 62 -8.42 -13.99 0.38
CA ARG A 62 -7.07 -14.50 0.12
C ARG A 62 -6.79 -14.56 -1.37
N ASP A 63 -7.81 -14.87 -2.17
CA ASP A 63 -7.71 -14.82 -3.62
C ASP A 63 -7.59 -13.38 -4.14
N ALA A 64 -8.31 -12.43 -3.54
CA ALA A 64 -8.13 -11.00 -3.78
C ALA A 64 -6.69 -10.55 -3.50
N ILE A 65 -6.13 -10.90 -2.33
CA ILE A 65 -4.75 -10.58 -1.95
C ILE A 65 -3.75 -11.18 -2.96
N ARG A 66 -3.93 -12.44 -3.36
CA ARG A 66 -3.08 -13.08 -4.37
C ARG A 66 -3.18 -12.39 -5.72
N HIS A 67 -4.37 -11.98 -6.12
CA HIS A 67 -4.59 -11.23 -7.35
C HIS A 67 -3.83 -9.90 -7.31
N ILE A 68 -4.01 -9.11 -6.26
CA ILE A 68 -3.36 -7.81 -6.08
C ILE A 68 -1.84 -7.97 -6.07
N ASN A 69 -1.29 -8.83 -5.21
CA ASN A 69 0.17 -9.02 -5.11
C ASN A 69 0.79 -9.56 -6.42
N LYS A 70 -0.01 -10.18 -7.29
CA LYS A 70 0.44 -10.63 -8.61
C LYS A 70 0.35 -9.54 -9.67
N TYR A 71 -0.72 -8.75 -9.69
CA TYR A 71 -1.05 -7.87 -10.81
C TYR A 71 -0.86 -6.37 -10.56
N SER A 72 -0.96 -5.93 -9.30
CA SER A 72 -0.80 -4.53 -8.90
C SER A 72 0.64 -4.04 -9.11
N SER A 73 0.79 -2.74 -9.33
CA SER A 73 2.07 -2.03 -9.32
C SER A 73 2.63 -1.81 -7.90
N SER A 74 1.94 -2.35 -6.88
CA SER A 74 2.25 -2.15 -5.45
C SER A 74 2.13 -0.68 -5.01
N HIS A 75 1.26 0.10 -5.66
CA HIS A 75 1.03 1.51 -5.36
C HIS A 75 -0.01 1.69 -4.24
N THR A 76 -1.29 1.61 -4.57
CA THR A 76 -2.39 1.77 -3.60
C THR A 76 -3.49 0.77 -3.88
N ASP A 77 -3.90 0.05 -2.85
CA ASP A 77 -4.97 -0.94 -2.93
C ASP A 77 -5.92 -0.78 -1.74
N SER A 78 -7.22 -1.01 -1.94
CA SER A 78 -8.24 -0.77 -0.92
C SER A 78 -9.25 -1.92 -0.86
N ILE A 79 -9.72 -2.23 0.35
CA ILE A 79 -10.82 -3.15 0.60
C ILE A 79 -12.04 -2.41 1.13
N VAL A 80 -13.22 -2.80 0.63
CA VAL A 80 -14.51 -2.37 1.18
C VAL A 80 -15.15 -3.57 1.89
N THR A 81 -15.27 -3.52 3.20
CA THR A 81 -15.86 -4.59 4.01
C THR A 81 -16.35 -4.07 5.37
N LYS A 82 -17.40 -4.71 5.90
CA LYS A 82 -17.88 -4.49 7.28
C LYS A 82 -17.32 -5.49 8.29
N ASP A 83 -16.59 -6.51 7.82
CA ASP A 83 -15.95 -7.51 8.68
C ASP A 83 -14.51 -7.09 8.97
N ASP A 84 -14.25 -6.72 10.21
CA ASP A 84 -12.94 -6.24 10.67
C ASP A 84 -11.85 -7.32 10.55
N ASN A 85 -12.19 -8.61 10.69
CA ASN A 85 -11.21 -9.68 10.52
C ASN A 85 -10.78 -9.79 9.05
N VAL A 86 -11.72 -9.60 8.12
CA VAL A 86 -11.44 -9.59 6.69
C VAL A 86 -10.59 -8.37 6.34
N ALA A 87 -10.89 -7.21 6.91
CA ALA A 87 -10.09 -6.00 6.75
C ALA A 87 -8.65 -6.20 7.25
N GLU A 88 -8.47 -6.72 8.46
CA GLU A 88 -7.15 -6.96 9.04
C GLU A 88 -6.31 -7.94 8.20
N VAL A 89 -6.93 -9.01 7.71
CA VAL A 89 -6.27 -9.98 6.81
C VAL A 89 -5.83 -9.31 5.50
N PHE A 90 -6.63 -8.42 4.95
CA PHE A 90 -6.29 -7.67 3.73
C PHE A 90 -5.16 -6.67 3.97
N LEU A 91 -5.28 -5.83 5.00
CA LEU A 91 -4.29 -4.80 5.36
C LEU A 91 -2.90 -5.40 5.61
N LYS A 92 -2.83 -6.60 6.22
CA LYS A 92 -1.57 -7.31 6.47
C LYS A 92 -1.08 -8.13 5.28
N GLY A 93 -1.97 -8.54 4.39
CA GLY A 93 -1.67 -9.47 3.30
C GLY A 93 -1.24 -8.81 1.99
N VAL A 94 -1.70 -7.59 1.74
CA VAL A 94 -1.36 -6.82 0.53
C VAL A 94 -0.02 -6.11 0.71
N ASP A 95 0.90 -6.31 -0.24
CA ASP A 95 2.23 -5.69 -0.21
C ASP A 95 2.31 -4.47 -1.15
N SER A 96 1.48 -3.47 -0.88
CA SER A 96 1.46 -2.19 -1.59
C SER A 96 2.01 -1.06 -0.72
N ALA A 97 2.37 0.06 -1.34
CA ALA A 97 2.89 1.22 -0.63
C ALA A 97 1.83 1.85 0.28
N CYS A 98 0.56 1.83 -0.14
CA CYS A 98 -0.60 2.23 0.66
C CYS A 98 -1.66 1.12 0.61
N VAL A 99 -2.19 0.71 1.76
CA VAL A 99 -3.28 -0.27 1.85
C VAL A 99 -4.38 0.31 2.72
N PHE A 100 -5.61 0.35 2.21
CA PHE A 100 -6.72 1.04 2.84
C PHE A 100 -7.90 0.12 3.15
N HIS A 101 -8.66 0.49 4.18
CA HIS A 101 -9.95 -0.10 4.53
C HIS A 101 -11.04 0.96 4.45
N ASN A 102 -12.12 0.68 3.71
CA ASN A 102 -13.29 1.53 3.53
C ASN A 102 -12.96 2.98 3.09
N THR A 103 -11.84 3.15 2.39
CA THR A 103 -11.31 4.47 2.02
C THR A 103 -10.87 4.46 0.56
N SER A 104 -11.12 5.57 -0.15
CA SER A 104 -10.74 5.71 -1.56
C SER A 104 -9.22 5.63 -1.75
N ALA A 105 -8.76 4.93 -2.79
CA ALA A 105 -7.35 4.90 -3.19
C ALA A 105 -6.77 6.30 -3.48
N ARG A 106 -7.63 7.29 -3.76
CA ARG A 106 -7.23 8.70 -3.97
C ARG A 106 -6.63 9.39 -2.75
N PHE A 107 -6.79 8.80 -1.55
CA PHE A 107 -6.17 9.31 -0.34
C PHE A 107 -4.65 9.13 -0.27
N ALA A 108 -4.07 8.24 -1.09
CA ALA A 108 -2.62 8.08 -1.18
C ALA A 108 -1.96 9.31 -1.83
N ASP A 109 -1.64 10.29 -1.00
CA ASP A 109 -1.13 11.61 -1.36
C ASP A 109 -0.53 12.27 -0.10
N GLY A 110 0.65 12.87 -0.23
CA GLY A 110 1.41 13.39 0.92
C GLY A 110 0.73 14.52 1.67
N TYR A 111 -0.02 15.39 1.00
CA TYR A 111 -0.79 16.42 1.70
C TYR A 111 -1.92 15.78 2.52
N ARG A 112 -2.63 14.81 1.94
CA ARG A 112 -3.69 14.07 2.63
C ARG A 112 -3.17 13.24 3.81
N PHE A 113 -1.90 12.81 3.76
CA PHE A 113 -1.22 12.10 4.84
C PHE A 113 -0.55 13.03 5.86
N GLY A 114 -0.73 14.35 5.77
CA GLY A 114 -0.18 15.28 6.76
C GLY A 114 1.31 15.62 6.56
N LEU A 115 1.94 15.16 5.47
CA LEU A 115 3.35 15.46 5.17
C LEU A 115 3.57 16.91 4.70
N GLY A 116 2.49 17.67 4.50
CA GLY A 116 2.47 19.04 3.97
C GLY A 116 2.70 19.10 2.45
N ALA A 117 3.72 18.40 1.95
CA ALA A 117 4.00 18.22 0.53
C ALA A 117 4.67 16.86 0.27
N GLU A 118 4.67 16.44 -1.00
CA GLU A 118 5.42 15.27 -1.46
C GLU A 118 6.30 15.62 -2.66
N VAL A 119 7.42 14.92 -2.79
CA VAL A 119 8.22 14.91 -4.02
C VAL A 119 7.61 13.97 -5.05
N GLY A 120 6.94 12.92 -4.57
CA GLY A 120 6.22 11.92 -5.36
C GLY A 120 5.89 10.70 -4.50
N ILE A 121 5.37 9.67 -5.15
CA ILE A 121 4.99 8.40 -4.50
C ILE A 121 5.95 7.30 -4.94
N SER A 122 6.56 6.62 -3.96
CA SER A 122 7.51 5.53 -4.18
C SER A 122 6.87 4.17 -3.93
N THR A 123 6.99 3.26 -4.90
CA THR A 123 6.64 1.84 -4.71
C THR A 123 7.85 0.98 -4.33
N CYS A 124 9.04 1.58 -4.19
CA CYS A 124 10.26 0.88 -3.80
C CYS A 124 10.17 0.34 -2.36
N ARG A 125 10.76 -0.82 -2.12
CA ARG A 125 10.82 -1.44 -0.78
C ARG A 125 12.03 -1.01 0.06
N ILE A 126 12.91 -0.17 -0.48
CA ILE A 126 14.09 0.36 0.21
C ILE A 126 13.99 1.88 0.32
N HIS A 127 14.61 2.43 1.36
CA HIS A 127 14.68 3.87 1.64
C HIS A 127 13.34 4.51 2.04
N ALA A 128 12.46 4.81 1.08
CA ALA A 128 11.16 5.44 1.31
C ALA A 128 10.08 4.80 0.43
N ARG A 129 8.88 4.62 0.97
CA ARG A 129 7.75 3.94 0.32
C ARG A 129 6.43 4.66 0.65
N GLY A 130 5.55 4.79 -0.33
CA GLY A 130 4.35 5.63 -0.25
C GLY A 130 4.65 7.08 -0.63
N PRO A 131 3.78 8.03 -0.27
CA PRO A 131 4.05 9.45 -0.38
C PRO A 131 5.36 9.85 0.30
N VAL A 132 6.27 10.49 -0.43
CA VAL A 132 7.62 10.81 0.04
C VAL A 132 7.71 12.29 0.42
N GLY A 133 7.68 12.57 1.72
CA GLY A 133 7.93 13.89 2.32
C GLY A 133 9.43 14.19 2.52
N VAL A 134 9.74 15.19 3.36
CA VAL A 134 11.12 15.64 3.61
C VAL A 134 12.04 14.54 4.16
N GLU A 135 11.52 13.68 5.02
CA GLU A 135 12.26 12.57 5.64
C GLU A 135 12.80 11.59 4.60
N GLY A 136 12.05 11.37 3.52
CA GLY A 136 12.49 10.52 2.40
C GLY A 136 13.60 11.13 1.55
N LEU A 137 14.06 12.35 1.84
CA LEU A 137 15.21 12.99 1.20
C LEU A 137 16.46 12.98 2.09
N LEU A 138 16.34 12.53 3.33
CA LEU A 138 17.46 12.46 4.26
C LEU A 138 18.32 11.21 4.02
N THR A 139 19.55 11.24 4.51
CA THR A 139 20.46 10.09 4.50
C THR A 139 21.22 10.02 5.82
N ILE A 140 21.80 8.87 6.12
CA ILE A 140 22.48 8.63 7.39
C ILE A 140 23.99 8.77 7.26
N LYS A 141 24.62 9.37 8.28
CA LYS A 141 26.08 9.46 8.41
C LYS A 141 26.49 9.02 9.81
N TRP A 142 27.44 8.10 9.89
CA TRP A 142 28.04 7.68 11.16
C TRP A 142 29.20 8.62 11.53
N ILE A 143 29.15 9.15 12.75
CA ILE A 143 30.19 10.02 13.32
C ILE A 143 30.76 9.30 14.53
N LEU A 144 32.05 8.97 14.48
CA LEU A 144 32.79 8.35 15.59
C LEU A 144 33.86 9.33 16.08
N ASN A 145 33.71 9.79 17.32
CA ASN A 145 34.70 10.63 17.99
C ASN A 145 35.56 9.76 18.89
N GLY A 146 36.87 9.78 18.69
CA GLY A 146 37.80 8.98 19.49
C GLY A 146 39.15 9.67 19.65
N GLU A 147 39.88 9.24 20.67
CA GLU A 147 41.20 9.77 21.05
C GLU A 147 42.33 8.84 20.57
N GLY A 148 42.41 8.59 19.25
CA GLY A 148 43.42 7.70 18.67
C GLY A 148 43.17 6.20 18.92
N HIS A 149 41.90 5.82 19.08
CA HIS A 149 41.50 4.42 19.29
C HIS A 149 41.85 3.54 18.07
N ILE A 150 42.46 2.39 18.31
CA ILE A 150 42.76 1.36 17.30
C ILE A 150 42.04 0.05 17.62
N VAL A 151 41.67 -0.71 16.58
CA VAL A 151 40.94 -1.99 16.74
C VAL A 151 41.78 -3.04 17.49
N GLU A 152 43.10 -3.05 17.32
CA GLU A 152 44.00 -4.02 17.95
C GLU A 152 43.89 -4.04 19.48
N ASP A 153 43.72 -2.87 20.11
CA ASP A 153 43.58 -2.78 21.57
C ASP A 153 42.34 -3.51 22.08
N PHE A 154 41.26 -3.53 21.29
CA PHE A 154 40.04 -4.26 21.61
C PHE A 154 40.21 -5.77 21.34
N SER A 155 40.84 -6.15 20.23
CA SER A 155 41.10 -7.56 19.90
C SER A 155 42.06 -8.24 20.86
N LYS A 156 43.02 -7.50 21.44
CA LYS A 156 43.99 -8.00 22.42
C LYS A 156 43.49 -7.90 23.87
N GLY A 157 42.25 -7.47 24.10
CA GLY A 157 41.66 -7.33 25.43
C GLY A 157 42.29 -6.22 26.28
N LYS A 158 42.99 -5.26 25.67
CA LYS A 158 43.52 -4.08 26.38
C LYS A 158 42.43 -3.03 26.61
N LYS A 159 41.42 -3.00 25.73
CA LYS A 159 40.19 -2.22 25.84
C LYS A 159 39.00 -3.13 25.58
N GLU A 160 37.84 -2.76 26.09
CA GLU A 160 36.60 -3.51 25.92
C GLU A 160 35.52 -2.62 25.32
N TYR A 161 34.67 -3.20 24.48
CA TYR A 161 33.48 -2.50 23.99
C TYR A 161 32.43 -2.45 25.08
N VAL A 162 31.87 -1.27 25.33
CA VAL A 162 30.77 -1.11 26.29
C VAL A 162 29.41 -1.24 25.60
N HIS A 163 29.32 -0.87 24.30
CA HIS A 163 28.07 -0.82 23.52
C HIS A 163 26.88 -0.20 24.27
N ARG A 164 27.15 0.78 25.14
CA ARG A 164 26.13 1.42 25.97
C ARG A 164 25.33 2.40 25.14
N PRO A 165 24.00 2.21 24.96
CA PRO A 165 23.15 3.24 24.40
C PRO A 165 23.17 4.47 25.31
N LEU A 166 23.33 5.65 24.72
CA LEU A 166 23.24 6.92 25.44
C LEU A 166 21.84 7.52 25.21
N PRO A 167 21.30 8.27 26.19
CA PRO A 167 20.05 8.97 25.98
C PRO A 167 20.21 9.96 24.83
N LEU A 168 19.23 9.95 23.91
CA LEU A 168 19.13 10.96 22.86
C LEU A 168 18.49 12.23 23.45
N PRO A 169 18.82 13.42 22.93
CA PRO A 169 18.11 14.64 23.28
C PRO A 169 16.60 14.50 23.05
N GLU A 170 15.77 15.18 23.84
CA GLU A 170 14.31 15.26 23.58
C GLU A 170 14.06 15.77 22.16
N GLY A 171 13.14 15.12 21.44
CA GLY A 171 12.86 15.39 20.02
C GLY A 171 13.83 14.74 19.02
N ALA A 172 14.99 14.21 19.43
CA ALA A 172 15.89 13.49 18.51
C ALA A 172 15.45 12.04 18.24
N ALA A 173 14.42 11.57 18.94
CA ALA A 173 13.90 10.20 18.88
C ALA A 173 12.37 10.14 18.83
N GLU A 174 11.68 11.25 18.53
CA GLU A 174 10.23 11.23 18.26
C GLU A 174 10.00 10.46 16.96
N ARG A 175 9.98 9.14 17.09
CA ARG A 175 9.30 8.23 16.20
C ARG A 175 7.83 8.48 16.50
N GLU A 176 7.17 9.29 15.69
CA GLU A 176 5.71 9.24 15.62
C GLU A 176 5.35 7.77 15.37
N GLU A 177 4.69 7.17 16.35
CA GLU A 177 3.99 5.91 16.18
C GLU A 177 3.14 6.04 14.92
N VAL A 178 3.03 4.95 14.16
CA VAL A 178 2.23 4.87 12.92
C VAL A 178 0.93 5.65 13.12
N GLU A 179 0.84 6.86 12.59
CA GLU A 179 -0.36 7.66 12.69
C GLU A 179 -1.39 6.96 11.82
N GLU A 180 -2.30 6.21 12.45
CA GLU A 180 -3.58 5.91 11.85
C GLU A 180 -4.23 7.26 11.54
N VAL A 181 -4.21 7.63 10.25
CA VAL A 181 -4.93 8.80 9.77
C VAL A 181 -6.42 8.46 9.81
N GLU A 182 -7.03 8.64 10.98
CA GLU A 182 -8.49 8.58 11.13
C GLU A 182 -9.10 9.80 10.44
N LEU A 183 -9.91 9.56 9.41
CA LEU A 183 -10.77 10.58 8.83
C LEU A 183 -11.89 10.89 9.83
N LYS A 184 -11.97 12.16 10.26
CA LYS A 184 -13.10 12.64 11.06
C LYS A 184 -14.30 12.92 10.14
N ASP A 185 -15.48 12.48 10.56
CA ASP A 185 -16.77 12.76 9.91
C ASP A 185 -17.10 14.26 9.82
#